data_AF-A0A183D2V1-F1
#
_entry.id   AF-A0A183D2V1-F1
#
_cell.length_a   1.000
_cell.length_b   1.000
_cell.length_c   1.000
_cell.angle_alpha   90.00
_cell.angle_beta   90.00
_cell.angle_gamma   90.00
#
_symmetry.space_group_name_H-M   'P 1'
#
loop_
_entity.id
_entity.type
_entity.pdbx_description
1 polymer ?
#
loop_
_entity_poly.entity_id
_entity_poly.type
_entity_poly.pdbx_seq_one_letter_code
_entity_poly.pdbx_strand_id
1 'polypeptide(L)'
;MDFIRRQRASPSHNPNTVHCLCGADADLIMLGLATHEPNFNIIREEFVPNQQKPCDLCGQYGHELNECRGLARDEESECQSSPLQKETNFIFVRLPVLREYLERELQIPNSPIPFDLERSIDDWVFMCFFVGNDFLPHLPSLEIRENAIDRLIKLYKDMVYKMKGYLTDSGTVHIERAQMILDKLGEVEDEIFKSRQVGFPSRILSFKIVHNSHYF
;
A
#
# COMPACT_ATOMS: atom_id res chain seq x y z
N MET A 1 -13.65 2.53 -11.64
CA MET A 1 -13.76 3.98 -11.36
C MET A 1 -14.48 4.80 -12.43
N ASP A 2 -14.60 4.35 -13.68
CA ASP A 2 -15.31 5.10 -14.74
C ASP A 2 -16.73 5.55 -14.40
N PHE A 3 -17.49 4.69 -13.72
CA PHE A 3 -18.83 5.02 -13.29
C PHE A 3 -18.86 6.29 -12.43
N ILE A 4 -18.00 6.37 -11.41
CA ILE A 4 -17.91 7.52 -10.50
C ILE A 4 -17.48 8.77 -11.25
N ARG A 5 -16.48 8.67 -12.14
CA ARG A 5 -16.05 9.80 -12.98
C ARG A 5 -17.18 10.35 -13.84
N ARG A 6 -17.92 9.47 -14.53
CA ARG A 6 -19.07 9.88 -15.38
C ARG A 6 -20.20 10.46 -14.55
N GLN A 7 -20.46 9.88 -13.37
CA GLN A 7 -21.47 10.38 -12.45
C GLN A 7 -21.12 11.79 -11.98
N ARG A 8 -19.88 12.02 -11.52
CA ARG A 8 -19.39 13.33 -11.06
C ARG A 8 -19.44 14.41 -12.15
N ALA A 9 -19.23 14.03 -13.41
CA ALA A 9 -19.35 14.92 -14.56
C ALA A 9 -20.80 15.32 -14.89
N SER A 10 -21.80 14.62 -14.34
CA SER A 10 -23.21 14.96 -14.56
C SER A 10 -23.62 16.19 -13.74
N PRO A 11 -24.34 17.17 -14.31
CA PRO A 11 -24.88 18.32 -13.56
C PRO A 11 -25.86 17.93 -12.44
N SER A 12 -26.49 16.76 -12.55
CA SER A 12 -27.45 16.25 -11.56
C SER A 12 -26.78 15.53 -10.38
N HIS A 13 -25.45 15.48 -10.34
CA HIS A 13 -24.72 14.77 -9.31
C HIS A 13 -24.77 15.50 -7.98
N ASN A 14 -25.00 14.75 -6.90
CA ASN A 14 -24.87 15.27 -5.55
C ASN A 14 -23.40 15.15 -5.09
N PRO A 15 -22.66 16.26 -4.90
CA PRO A 15 -21.25 16.23 -4.50
C PRO A 15 -21.03 15.68 -3.08
N ASN A 16 -22.10 15.54 -2.28
CA ASN A 16 -22.03 14.97 -0.93
C ASN A 16 -22.42 13.48 -0.91
N THR A 17 -22.44 12.80 -2.06
CA THR A 17 -22.69 11.35 -2.13
C THR A 17 -21.61 10.62 -1.33
N VAL A 18 -22.03 9.67 -0.48
CA VAL A 18 -21.11 8.85 0.32
C VAL A 18 -20.86 7.54 -0.42
N HIS A 19 -19.62 7.33 -0.86
CA HIS A 19 -19.20 6.14 -1.57
C HIS A 19 -18.60 5.11 -0.61
N CYS A 20 -18.94 3.85 -0.80
CA CYS A 20 -18.32 2.73 -0.12
C CYS A 20 -17.96 1.64 -1.14
N LEU A 21 -16.66 1.36 -1.30
CA LEU A 21 -16.15 0.34 -2.21
C LEU A 21 -15.68 -0.87 -1.42
N CYS A 22 -16.14 -2.07 -1.80
CA CYS A 22 -15.68 -3.31 -1.18
C CYS A 22 -14.51 -3.90 -1.97
N GLY A 23 -13.40 -4.19 -1.31
CA GLY A 23 -12.26 -4.90 -1.90
C GLY A 23 -10.99 -4.85 -1.05
N ALA A 24 -10.09 -5.83 -1.26
CA ALA A 24 -8.90 -6.02 -0.44
C ALA A 24 -7.62 -5.42 -1.04
N ASP A 25 -7.65 -5.02 -2.31
CA ASP A 25 -6.49 -4.55 -3.05
C ASP A 25 -6.05 -3.15 -2.59
N ALA A 26 -4.74 -2.92 -2.61
CA ALA A 26 -4.14 -1.66 -2.14
C ALA A 26 -4.33 -0.51 -3.15
N ASP A 27 -4.47 -0.84 -4.43
CA ASP A 27 -4.75 0.11 -5.51
C ASP A 27 -6.07 0.85 -5.30
N LEU A 28 -7.04 0.25 -4.60
CA LEU A 28 -8.33 0.87 -4.28
C LEU A 28 -8.18 2.16 -3.48
N ILE A 29 -7.15 2.28 -2.65
CA ILE A 29 -6.84 3.51 -1.91
C ILE A 29 -6.46 4.62 -2.90
N MET A 30 -5.56 4.31 -3.83
CA MET A 30 -5.09 5.25 -4.85
C MET A 30 -6.21 5.63 -5.82
N LEU A 31 -6.97 4.64 -6.28
CA LEU A 31 -8.11 4.82 -7.15
C LEU A 31 -9.20 5.64 -6.49
N GLY A 32 -9.48 5.41 -5.21
CA GLY A 32 -10.47 6.16 -4.44
C GLY A 32 -10.04 7.62 -4.27
N LEU A 33 -8.77 7.88 -3.95
CA LEU A 33 -8.23 9.24 -3.86
C LEU A 33 -8.31 9.98 -5.20
N ALA A 34 -7.96 9.31 -6.31
CA ALA A 34 -8.03 9.86 -7.67
C ALA A 34 -9.44 10.18 -8.17
N THR A 35 -10.51 9.79 -7.45
CA THR A 35 -11.87 10.24 -7.76
C THR A 35 -12.12 11.68 -7.33
N HIS A 36 -11.35 12.19 -6.36
CA HIS A 36 -11.59 13.42 -5.59
C HIS A 36 -13.01 13.56 -5.06
N GLU A 37 -13.65 12.43 -4.74
CA GLU A 37 -14.90 12.44 -3.98
C GLU A 37 -14.58 12.66 -2.49
N PRO A 38 -15.19 13.65 -1.83
CA PRO A 38 -14.84 14.00 -0.46
C PRO A 38 -15.21 12.88 0.54
N ASN A 39 -16.28 12.13 0.25
CA ASN A 39 -16.84 11.11 1.13
C ASN A 39 -16.65 9.71 0.53
N PHE A 40 -15.41 9.20 0.51
CA PHE A 40 -15.10 7.88 -0.03
C PHE A 40 -14.58 6.94 1.06
N ASN A 41 -15.12 5.72 1.15
CA ASN A 41 -14.68 4.72 2.11
C ASN A 41 -14.43 3.39 1.40
N ILE A 42 -13.46 2.62 1.89
CA ILE A 42 -13.22 1.24 1.43
C ILE A 42 -13.58 0.31 2.58
N ILE A 43 -14.35 -0.72 2.31
CA ILE A 43 -14.61 -1.82 3.24
C ILE A 43 -13.82 -3.04 2.79
N ARG A 44 -13.14 -3.69 3.72
CA ARG A 44 -12.35 -4.90 3.46
C ARG A 44 -12.34 -5.81 4.67
N GLU A 45 -12.07 -7.08 4.44
CA GLU A 45 -11.83 -8.03 5.52
C GLU A 45 -10.59 -7.62 6.33
N GLU A 46 -10.70 -7.79 7.65
CA GLU A 46 -9.58 -7.59 8.57
C GLU A 46 -8.49 -8.62 8.27
N PHE A 47 -7.26 -8.14 8.05
CA PHE A 47 -6.12 -9.02 7.90
C PHE A 47 -5.65 -9.50 9.27
N VAL A 48 -5.86 -10.78 9.58
CA VAL A 48 -5.37 -11.41 10.81
C VAL A 48 -4.05 -12.14 10.51
N PRO A 49 -2.89 -11.65 11.01
CA PRO A 49 -1.63 -12.34 10.82
C PRO A 49 -1.63 -13.70 11.53
N ASN A 50 -0.94 -14.68 10.96
CA ASN A 50 -0.81 -16.05 11.50
C ASN A 50 -2.13 -16.85 11.59
N GLN A 51 -3.17 -16.46 10.85
CA GLN A 51 -4.36 -17.29 10.73
C GLN A 51 -4.02 -18.57 9.94
N GLN A 52 -4.26 -19.73 10.56
CA GLN A 52 -4.07 -21.02 9.89
C GLN A 52 -5.04 -21.11 8.70
N LYS A 53 -4.48 -21.22 7.50
CA LYS A 53 -5.24 -21.49 6.28
C LYS A 53 -5.20 -22.99 5.98
N PRO A 54 -6.29 -23.56 5.45
CA PRO A 54 -6.25 -24.92 4.94
C PRO A 54 -5.31 -24.97 3.71
N CYS A 55 -4.67 -26.11 3.50
CA CYS A 55 -3.87 -26.35 2.30
C CYS A 55 -4.76 -26.31 1.05
N ASP A 56 -4.36 -25.60 -0.01
CA ASP A 56 -5.15 -25.47 -1.25
C ASP A 56 -5.32 -26.79 -2.01
N LEU A 57 -4.46 -27.79 -1.77
CA LEU A 57 -4.50 -29.11 -2.43
C LEU A 57 -5.38 -30.13 -1.70
N CYS A 58 -5.22 -30.30 -0.39
CA CYS A 58 -5.91 -31.36 0.38
C CYS A 58 -6.95 -30.83 1.38
N GLY A 59 -7.02 -29.51 1.61
CA GLY A 59 -7.96 -28.88 2.53
C GLY A 59 -7.69 -29.16 4.02
N GLN A 60 -6.54 -29.75 4.37
CA GLN A 60 -6.14 -30.01 5.76
C GLN A 60 -5.32 -28.83 6.31
N TYR A 61 -5.30 -28.68 7.64
CA TYR A 61 -4.55 -27.64 8.34
C TYR A 61 -3.15 -28.14 8.77
N GLY A 62 -2.23 -27.21 9.04
CA GLY A 62 -0.95 -27.50 9.68
C GLY A 62 0.23 -27.75 8.72
N HIS A 63 0.07 -27.53 7.43
CA HIS A 63 1.17 -27.58 6.46
C HIS A 63 0.94 -26.60 5.29
N GLU A 64 2.02 -26.19 4.63
CA GLU A 64 1.97 -25.36 3.42
C GLU A 64 1.81 -26.20 2.15
N LEU A 65 1.44 -25.57 1.03
CA LEU A 65 1.29 -26.22 -0.28
C LEU A 65 2.52 -27.06 -0.66
N ASN A 66 3.72 -26.55 -0.36
CA ASN A 66 5.00 -27.19 -0.67
C ASN A 66 5.26 -28.47 0.12
N GLU A 67 4.61 -28.64 1.26
CA GLU A 67 4.76 -29.79 2.16
C GLU A 67 3.58 -30.78 2.03
N CYS A 68 2.63 -30.48 1.14
CA CYS A 68 1.45 -31.28 0.94
C CYS A 68 1.79 -32.60 0.23
N ARG A 69 1.40 -33.73 0.85
CA ARG A 69 1.58 -35.08 0.28
C ARG A 69 0.43 -35.53 -0.63
N GLY A 70 -0.58 -34.68 -0.86
CA GLY A 70 -1.73 -34.98 -1.72
C GLY A 70 -2.60 -36.15 -1.25
N LEU A 71 -2.53 -36.51 0.04
CA LEU A 71 -3.31 -37.62 0.60
C LEU A 71 -4.79 -37.21 0.74
N ALA A 72 -5.68 -38.17 0.51
CA ALA A 72 -7.12 -38.00 0.70
C ALA A 72 -7.43 -37.72 2.18
N ARG A 73 -8.60 -37.13 2.47
CA ARG A 73 -9.08 -36.97 3.86
C ARG A 73 -9.14 -38.34 4.52
N ASP A 74 -8.37 -38.55 5.59
CA ASP A 74 -8.53 -39.70 6.46
C ASP A 74 -9.86 -39.55 7.20
N GLU A 75 -10.84 -40.39 6.85
CA GLU A 75 -12.18 -40.37 7.48
C GLU A 75 -12.16 -40.84 8.95
N GLU A 76 -11.01 -41.34 9.44
CA GLU A 76 -10.86 -41.96 10.77
C GLU A 76 -10.09 -41.12 11.79
N SER A 77 -9.62 -39.91 11.47
CA SER A 77 -9.00 -39.03 12.48
C SER A 77 -10.07 -38.24 13.25
N GLU A 78 -10.58 -38.82 14.34
CA GLU A 78 -11.32 -38.08 15.36
C GLU A 78 -10.48 -36.88 15.84
N CYS A 79 -11.10 -35.70 15.87
CA CYS A 79 -10.58 -34.45 16.43
C CYS A 79 -9.56 -33.66 15.60
N GLN A 80 -9.75 -33.48 14.28
CA GLN A 80 -9.38 -32.18 13.70
C GLN A 80 -10.60 -31.29 13.86
N SER A 81 -10.70 -30.59 15.00
CA SER A 81 -11.66 -29.51 15.14
C SER A 81 -11.47 -28.59 13.94
N SER A 82 -12.47 -28.53 13.04
CA SER A 82 -12.56 -27.42 12.11
C SER A 82 -12.39 -26.18 12.99
N PRO A 83 -11.36 -25.34 12.78
CA PRO A 83 -11.21 -24.15 13.61
C PRO A 83 -12.55 -23.44 13.55
N LEU A 84 -13.14 -23.18 14.74
CA LEU A 84 -14.41 -22.46 14.87
C LEU A 84 -14.41 -21.36 13.81
N GLN A 85 -15.37 -21.37 12.88
CA GLN A 85 -15.47 -20.37 11.83
C GLN A 85 -15.40 -19.01 12.51
N LYS A 86 -14.22 -18.40 12.48
CA LYS A 86 -13.99 -17.13 13.13
C LYS A 86 -14.81 -16.14 12.32
N GLU A 87 -15.67 -15.40 13.00
CA GLU A 87 -16.47 -14.38 12.34
C GLU A 87 -15.53 -13.47 11.54
N THR A 88 -15.83 -13.30 10.26
CA THR A 88 -15.06 -12.43 9.38
C THR A 88 -15.34 -10.99 9.79
N ASN A 89 -14.35 -10.35 10.41
CA ASN A 89 -14.42 -8.94 10.74
C ASN A 89 -14.16 -8.09 9.49
N PHE A 90 -14.89 -6.97 9.39
CA PHE A 90 -14.68 -5.98 8.34
C PHE A 90 -14.13 -4.70 8.96
N ILE A 91 -13.20 -4.07 8.25
CA ILE A 91 -12.65 -2.77 8.59
C ILE A 91 -13.00 -1.74 7.51
N PHE A 92 -13.13 -0.48 7.94
CA PHE A 92 -13.27 0.66 7.04
C PHE A 92 -11.97 1.44 6.93
N VAL A 93 -11.48 1.61 5.70
CA VAL A 93 -10.45 2.59 5.38
C VAL A 93 -11.17 3.86 4.94
N ARG A 94 -11.10 4.90 5.77
CA ARG A 94 -11.76 6.19 5.55
C ARG A 94 -10.84 7.13 4.79
N LEU A 95 -11.07 7.33 3.50
CA LEU A 95 -10.25 8.24 2.68
C LEU A 95 -10.39 9.71 3.12
N PRO A 96 -11.53 10.23 3.63
CA PRO A 96 -11.56 11.59 4.17
C PRO A 96 -10.51 11.81 5.26
N VAL A 97 -10.36 10.83 6.16
CA VAL A 97 -9.36 10.89 7.23
C VAL A 97 -7.95 10.81 6.65
N LEU A 98 -7.71 9.90 5.70
CA LEU A 98 -6.41 9.80 5.03
C LEU A 98 -6.03 11.12 4.33
N ARG A 99 -6.98 11.82 3.74
CA ARG A 99 -6.76 13.13 3.11
C ARG A 99 -6.29 14.19 4.12
N GLU A 100 -6.83 14.19 5.35
CA GLU A 100 -6.34 15.07 6.42
C GLU A 100 -4.89 14.76 6.81
N TYR A 101 -4.50 13.48 6.83
CA TYR A 101 -3.11 13.08 7.06
C TYR A 101 -2.21 13.51 5.90
N LEU A 102 -2.63 13.28 4.66
CA LEU A 102 -1.89 13.68 3.47
C LEU A 102 -1.75 15.19 3.36
N GLU A 103 -2.77 15.97 3.75
CA GLU A 103 -2.70 17.42 3.77
C GLU A 103 -1.55 17.90 4.66
N ARG A 104 -1.44 17.36 5.87
CA ARG A 104 -0.34 17.70 6.80
C ARG A 104 1.01 17.22 6.28
N GLU A 105 1.07 16.03 5.71
CA GLU A 105 2.32 15.44 5.24
C GLU A 105 2.84 16.11 3.97
N LEU A 106 1.95 16.50 3.05
CA LEU A 106 2.31 17.11 1.76
C LEU A 106 2.46 18.63 1.84
N GLN A 107 2.07 19.26 2.95
CA GLN A 107 2.26 20.70 3.13
C GLN A 107 3.75 21.07 3.09
N ILE A 108 4.06 22.10 2.30
CA ILE A 108 5.41 22.62 2.09
C ILE A 108 5.48 24.03 2.70
N PRO A 109 6.23 24.24 3.80
CA PRO A 109 6.35 25.57 4.41
C PRO A 109 7.09 26.54 3.48
N ASN A 110 6.59 27.76 3.31
CA ASN A 110 7.19 28.76 2.40
C ASN A 110 7.32 28.28 0.95
N SER A 111 6.36 27.48 0.47
CA SER A 111 6.32 27.02 -0.92
C SER A 111 6.30 28.19 -1.92
N PRO A 112 7.01 28.08 -3.06
CA PRO A 112 6.97 29.08 -4.13
C PRO A 112 5.64 29.09 -4.91
N ILE A 113 4.79 28.07 -4.72
CA ILE A 113 3.47 27.93 -5.33
C ILE A 113 2.39 27.84 -4.25
N PRO A 114 1.15 28.33 -4.52
CA PRO A 114 0.02 28.14 -3.60
C PRO A 114 -0.24 26.64 -3.42
N PHE A 115 -0.48 26.23 -2.18
CA PHE A 115 -0.77 24.84 -1.86
C PHE A 115 -2.21 24.49 -2.25
N ASP A 116 -2.35 23.53 -3.15
CA ASP A 116 -3.58 22.85 -3.53
C ASP A 116 -3.49 21.36 -3.12
N LEU A 117 -4.42 20.94 -2.26
CA LEU A 117 -4.48 19.57 -1.76
C LEU A 117 -4.82 18.56 -2.85
N GLU A 118 -5.75 18.88 -3.77
CA GLU A 118 -6.17 17.93 -4.81
C GLU A 118 -5.00 17.63 -5.76
N ARG A 119 -4.27 18.67 -6.13
CA ARG A 119 -3.06 18.55 -6.97
C ARG A 119 -1.94 17.79 -6.27
N SER A 120 -1.79 18.00 -4.96
CA SER A 120 -0.80 17.28 -4.17
C SER A 120 -1.16 15.79 -4.02
N ILE A 121 -2.45 15.47 -3.91
CA ILE A 121 -2.93 14.08 -3.87
C ILE A 121 -2.67 13.38 -5.21
N ASP A 122 -2.91 14.04 -6.34
CA ASP A 122 -2.60 13.48 -7.67
C ASP A 122 -1.12 13.12 -7.80
N ASP A 123 -0.25 14.02 -7.35
CA ASP A 123 1.20 13.80 -7.35
C ASP A 123 1.61 12.66 -6.41
N TRP A 124 0.98 12.57 -5.24
CA TRP A 124 1.22 11.47 -4.29
C TRP A 124 0.78 10.12 -4.86
N VAL A 125 -0.39 10.06 -5.48
CA VAL A 125 -0.88 8.86 -6.18
C VAL A 125 0.10 8.44 -7.28
N PHE A 126 0.57 9.39 -8.08
CA PHE A 126 1.55 9.11 -9.13
C PHE A 126 2.89 8.62 -8.56
N MET A 127 3.39 9.21 -7.47
CA MET A 127 4.61 8.74 -6.80
C MET A 127 4.47 7.31 -6.29
N CYS A 128 3.30 6.91 -5.80
CA CYS A 128 3.06 5.54 -5.36
C CYS A 128 3.22 4.50 -6.49
N PHE A 129 3.05 4.89 -7.76
CA PHE A 129 3.32 3.99 -8.89
C PHE A 129 4.79 3.57 -9.00
N PHE A 130 5.74 4.39 -8.54
CA PHE A 130 7.17 4.04 -8.52
C PHE A 130 7.52 2.96 -7.49
N VAL A 131 6.75 2.88 -6.41
CA VAL A 131 6.97 1.90 -5.35
C VAL A 131 6.48 0.51 -5.77
N GLY A 132 5.48 0.45 -6.65
CA GLY A 132 4.99 -0.78 -7.25
C GLY A 132 3.54 -0.65 -7.70
N ASN A 133 3.22 -1.27 -8.83
CA ASN A 133 1.86 -1.41 -9.34
C ASN A 133 1.78 -2.68 -10.20
N ASP A 134 0.57 -3.10 -10.57
CA ASP A 134 0.38 -4.36 -11.31
C ASP A 134 0.91 -4.31 -12.76
N PHE A 135 1.20 -3.12 -13.29
CA PHE A 135 1.63 -2.93 -14.68
C PHE A 135 3.15 -2.82 -14.84
N LEU A 136 3.86 -2.34 -13.81
CA LEU A 136 5.29 -2.09 -13.85
C LEU A 136 5.99 -2.82 -12.69
N PRO A 137 7.16 -3.43 -12.93
CA PRO A 137 7.98 -3.92 -11.83
C PRO A 137 8.36 -2.74 -10.91
N HIS A 138 8.38 -2.99 -9.59
CA HIS A 138 8.84 -1.99 -8.63
C HIS A 138 10.32 -1.67 -8.86
N LEU A 139 10.71 -0.42 -8.60
CA LEU A 139 12.12 -0.05 -8.63
C LEU A 139 12.87 -0.77 -7.50
N PRO A 140 14.03 -1.42 -7.75
CA PRO A 140 14.74 -2.19 -6.73
C PRO A 140 15.14 -1.38 -5.49
N SER A 141 15.32 -0.08 -5.65
CA SER A 141 15.67 0.89 -4.60
C SER A 141 14.47 1.35 -3.77
N LEU A 142 13.23 0.99 -4.13
CA LEU A 142 12.01 1.39 -3.44
C LEU A 142 11.23 0.19 -2.91
N GLU A 143 11.37 -0.10 -1.61
CA GLU A 143 10.50 -1.03 -0.90
C GLU A 143 9.65 -0.30 0.15
N ILE A 144 8.35 -0.59 0.22
CA ILE A 144 7.44 -0.01 1.24
C ILE A 144 7.98 -0.25 2.66
N ARG A 145 8.58 -1.41 2.90
CA ARG A 145 9.17 -1.79 4.20
C ARG A 145 10.39 -0.96 4.60
N GLU A 146 10.97 -0.22 3.65
CA GLU A 146 12.16 0.61 3.83
C GLU A 146 11.81 2.12 3.80
N ASN A 147 10.55 2.48 4.10
CA ASN A 147 10.06 3.87 4.11
C ASN A 147 10.21 4.56 2.74
N ALA A 148 9.99 3.82 1.65
CA ALA A 148 10.09 4.35 0.29
C ALA A 148 9.17 5.55 0.03
N ILE A 149 7.94 5.52 0.56
CA ILE A 149 6.96 6.60 0.38
C ILE A 149 7.47 7.89 1.05
N ASP A 150 8.00 7.82 2.27
CA ASP A 150 8.54 8.99 2.98
C ASP A 150 9.72 9.61 2.24
N ARG A 151 10.57 8.77 1.63
CA ARG A 151 11.68 9.22 0.79
C ARG A 151 11.17 9.95 -0.46
N LEU A 152 10.19 9.38 -1.15
CA LEU A 152 9.59 10.00 -2.34
C LEU A 152 8.94 11.35 -2.00
N ILE A 153 8.23 11.45 -0.88
CA ILE A 153 7.64 12.72 -0.41
C ILE A 153 8.73 13.78 -0.21
N LYS A 154 9.87 13.43 0.40
CA LYS A 154 11.00 14.37 0.56
C LYS A 154 11.54 14.85 -0.79
N LEU A 155 11.79 13.93 -1.73
CA LEU A 155 12.25 14.26 -3.07
C LEU A 155 11.26 15.13 -3.83
N TYR A 156 9.96 14.86 -3.67
CA TYR A 156 8.90 15.65 -4.24
C TYR A 156 8.87 17.08 -3.71
N LYS A 157 8.99 17.27 -2.38
CA LYS A 157 9.06 18.61 -1.80
C LYS A 157 10.24 19.41 -2.36
N ASP A 158 11.41 18.79 -2.47
CA ASP A 158 12.60 19.39 -3.08
C ASP A 158 12.39 19.76 -4.56
N MET A 159 11.71 18.89 -5.31
CA MET A 159 11.34 19.15 -6.70
C MET A 159 10.41 20.38 -6.80
N VAL A 160 9.37 20.47 -5.96
CA VAL A 160 8.42 21.60 -5.95
C VAL A 160 9.15 22.92 -5.68
N TYR A 161 10.11 22.95 -4.74
CA TYR A 161 10.91 24.17 -4.49
C TYR A 161 11.73 24.61 -5.70
N LYS A 162 12.34 23.67 -6.42
CA LYS A 162 13.23 23.97 -7.55
C LYS A 162 12.48 24.30 -8.83
N MET A 163 11.49 23.48 -9.18
CA MET A 163 10.75 23.53 -10.44
C MET A 163 9.48 24.38 -10.38
N LYS A 164 9.08 24.82 -9.17
CA LYS A 164 7.93 25.70 -8.91
C LYS A 164 6.63 25.21 -9.57
N GLY A 165 6.32 23.94 -9.39
CA GLY A 165 5.09 23.34 -9.91
C GLY A 165 4.89 21.88 -9.49
N TYR A 166 3.69 21.38 -9.73
CA TYR A 166 3.25 20.01 -9.43
C TYR A 166 3.84 18.98 -10.40
N LEU A 167 3.95 17.72 -9.99
CA LEU A 167 4.48 16.62 -10.80
C LEU A 167 3.52 16.23 -11.94
N THR A 168 2.22 16.33 -11.68
CA THR A 168 1.15 15.93 -12.60
C THR A 168 0.13 17.04 -12.81
N ASP A 169 -0.56 16.98 -13.94
CA ASP A 169 -1.71 17.82 -14.26
C ASP A 169 -2.80 16.99 -14.95
N SER A 170 -3.88 16.70 -14.21
CA SER A 170 -5.06 16.02 -14.73
C SER A 170 -4.74 14.71 -15.49
N GLY A 171 -3.79 13.94 -14.94
CA GLY A 171 -3.31 12.68 -15.53
C GLY A 171 -2.14 12.81 -16.53
N THR A 172 -1.72 14.04 -16.85
CA THR A 172 -0.50 14.28 -17.66
C THR A 172 0.70 14.46 -16.74
N VAL A 173 1.80 13.75 -17.01
CA VAL A 173 3.03 13.83 -16.20
C VAL A 173 3.98 14.85 -16.80
N HIS A 174 4.51 15.74 -15.96
CA HIS A 174 5.60 16.62 -16.36
C HIS A 174 6.93 15.86 -16.27
N ILE A 175 7.36 15.30 -17.39
CA ILE A 175 8.52 14.39 -17.45
C ILE A 175 9.80 15.02 -16.90
N GLU A 176 10.06 16.31 -17.14
CA GLU A 176 11.22 17.02 -16.59
C GLU A 176 11.24 17.02 -15.04
N ARG A 177 10.05 17.13 -14.42
CA ARG A 177 9.89 17.10 -12.96
C ARG A 177 10.04 15.68 -12.42
N ALA A 178 9.49 14.69 -13.12
CA ALA A 178 9.66 13.28 -12.78
C ALA A 178 11.13 12.85 -12.88
N GLN A 179 11.83 13.30 -13.93
CA GLN A 179 13.25 13.05 -14.13
C GLN A 179 14.07 13.60 -12.97
N MET A 180 13.80 14.81 -12.47
CA MET A 180 14.50 15.36 -11.31
C MET A 180 14.38 14.47 -10.06
N ILE A 181 13.19 13.90 -9.82
CA ILE A 181 12.97 12.98 -8.70
C ILE A 181 13.77 11.69 -8.90
N LEU A 182 13.74 11.12 -10.10
CA LEU A 182 14.45 9.87 -10.43
C LEU A 182 15.98 10.07 -10.42
N ASP A 183 16.50 11.18 -10.90
CA ASP A 183 17.93 11.51 -10.84
C ASP A 183 18.39 11.59 -9.38
N LYS A 184 17.61 12.25 -8.51
CA LYS A 184 17.91 12.35 -7.08
C LYS A 184 17.74 11.02 -6.34
N LEU A 185 16.80 10.18 -6.78
CA LEU A 185 16.69 8.82 -6.27
C LEU A 185 17.92 8.00 -6.66
N GLY A 186 18.40 8.13 -7.90
CA GLY A 186 19.61 7.52 -8.44
C GLY A 186 20.86 7.78 -7.58
N GLU A 187 21.01 9.01 -7.07
CA GLU A 187 22.13 9.37 -6.19
C GLU A 187 22.17 8.59 -4.86
N VAL A 188 21.02 8.10 -4.37
CA VAL A 188 20.91 7.41 -3.07
C VAL A 188 20.75 5.90 -3.20
N GLU A 189 20.63 5.34 -4.41
CA GLU A 189 20.38 3.91 -4.62
C GLU A 189 21.51 3.03 -4.06
N ASP A 190 22.76 3.43 -4.28
CA ASP A 190 23.93 2.71 -3.77
C ASP A 190 23.92 2.61 -2.24
N GLU A 191 23.51 3.68 -1.55
CA GLU A 191 23.40 3.69 -0.08
C GLU A 191 22.27 2.78 0.38
N ILE A 192 21.13 2.78 -0.33
CA ILE A 192 19.99 1.91 -0.05
C ILE A 192 20.44 0.45 -0.16
N PHE A 193 21.11 0.06 -1.24
CA PHE A 193 21.56 -1.33 -1.44
C PHE A 193 22.59 -1.77 -0.40
N LYS A 194 23.54 -0.89 -0.03
CA LYS A 194 24.51 -1.17 1.04
C LYS A 194 23.79 -1.36 2.39
N SER A 195 22.85 -0.48 2.72
CA SER A 195 22.09 -0.57 3.97
C SER A 195 21.26 -1.85 4.04
N ARG A 196 20.68 -2.29 2.91
CA ARG A 196 19.95 -3.55 2.79
C ARG A 196 20.88 -4.72 3.07
N GLN A 197 22.03 -4.79 2.39
CA GLN A 197 23.00 -5.87 2.61
C GLN A 197 23.50 -5.96 4.06
N VAL A 198 23.71 -4.81 4.72
CA VAL A 198 24.15 -4.73 6.13
C VAL A 198 23.01 -5.03 7.12
N GLY A 199 21.74 -4.83 6.74
CA GLY A 199 20.58 -5.22 7.54
C GLY A 199 20.29 -6.73 7.55
N PHE A 200 20.91 -7.49 6.65
CA PHE A 200 20.70 -8.93 6.48
C PHE A 200 21.41 -9.90 7.47
N PRO A 201 22.35 -9.52 8.38
CA PRO A 201 22.98 -10.48 9.30
C PRO A 201 22.41 -10.43 10.73
N SER A 202 21.09 -10.25 10.96
CA SER A 202 20.55 -10.37 12.34
C SER A 202 19.10 -10.87 12.50
N ARG A 203 18.22 -10.76 11.51
CA ARG A 203 16.81 -11.16 11.73
C ARG A 203 16.51 -12.66 11.57
N ILE A 204 17.42 -13.44 10.98
CA ILE A 204 17.28 -14.91 10.90
C ILE A 204 17.67 -15.61 12.21
N LEU A 205 18.45 -14.95 13.09
CA LEU A 205 18.88 -15.53 14.37
C LEU A 205 17.93 -15.25 15.55
N SER A 206 17.02 -14.28 15.45
CA SER A 206 16.09 -13.96 16.54
C SER A 206 14.86 -14.88 16.62
N PHE A 207 14.62 -15.76 15.63
CA PHE A 207 13.53 -16.75 15.69
C PHE A 207 13.96 -18.14 16.19
N LYS A 208 15.25 -18.37 16.48
CA LYS A 208 15.77 -19.69 16.89
C LYS A 208 16.23 -19.82 18.35
N ILE A 209 16.05 -18.81 19.21
CA ILE A 209 16.60 -18.85 20.59
C ILE A 209 15.53 -18.82 21.72
N VAL A 210 14.23 -18.77 21.43
CA VAL A 210 13.18 -18.83 22.50
C VAL A 210 12.67 -20.25 22.80
N HIS A 211 13.34 -21.30 22.31
CA HIS A 211 12.93 -22.69 22.55
C HIS A 211 14.04 -23.57 23.15
N ASN A 212 14.72 -23.08 24.17
CA ASN A 212 15.39 -23.97 25.12
C ASN A 212 15.71 -23.28 26.46
N SER A 213 14.72 -23.23 27.35
CA SER A 213 14.93 -23.22 28.80
C SER A 213 13.57 -23.31 29.47
N HIS A 214 13.11 -24.53 29.74
CA HIS A 214 12.31 -24.91 30.92
C HIS A 214 11.83 -26.35 30.76
N TYR A 215 12.68 -27.33 31.10
CA TYR A 215 12.26 -28.60 31.69
C TYR A 215 13.43 -29.12 32.53
N PHE A 216 13.32 -28.92 33.85
CA PHE A 216 13.70 -29.93 34.83
C PHE A 216 12.49 -30.85 34.99
#